data_AF-A0A3A8SA09-F1
#
_entry.id   AF-A0A3A8SA09-F1
#
_cell.length_a   1.000
_cell.length_b   1.000
_cell.length_c   1.000
_cell.angle_alpha   90.00
_cell.angle_beta   90.00
_cell.angle_gamma   90.00
#
_symmetry.space_group_name_H-M   'P 1'
#
loop_
_entity.id
_entity.type
_entity.pdbx_description
1 polymer ?
#
loop_
_entity_poly.entity_id
_entity_poly.type
_entity_poly.pdbx_seq_one_letter_code
_entity_poly.pdbx_strand_id
1 'polypeptide(L)'
;MSINVYAVATPFVIVLALTEFAWCVVRRNGYYSFQDSIASMGTAVMNQCVNVAVALMVLPLFTQLGQFAPWRLDASSPLSLVALFLGVDFLFYWFHRFGHRTNIGWAAHSPHHSTEELNYAVALRASVTQRLFSFLFYWPLVLVGFPPEAVLAMVAFHLVLQFIPHTRVIPKLPRWVESWLNTPSHHRVHHARNDAYIDKNYAGFLIIWDRMFGTYEEETEPCSYGLTTPANTWDPTVINFQAWARLFADAVATKSHWDRLRLWVMPTGWRPADLPPRTLGYWKQEGAEVKYHSRELPGVRGYLVFQLFASMPFMLLVSHHASPLAGWQKVALSLLLWAMATAWSGMLESRAWSEPLELARVLAMGVAVTLWLVWASAPQTWSALTAAWLMVSLVWLRVARGAAGRAPQSNPFPG
;
A
#
# COMPACT_ATOMS: atom_id res chain seq x y z
N MET A 1 -5.67 -24.41 -17.29
CA MET A 1 -4.59 -23.49 -16.87
C MET A 1 -5.25 -22.32 -16.14
N SER A 2 -4.98 -22.13 -14.86
CA SER A 2 -5.41 -20.91 -14.16
C SER A 2 -4.53 -19.76 -14.65
N ILE A 3 -5.14 -18.75 -15.29
CA ILE A 3 -4.43 -17.54 -15.69
C ILE A 3 -4.10 -16.75 -14.43
N ASN A 4 -2.83 -16.45 -14.20
CA ASN A 4 -2.43 -15.52 -13.15
C ASN A 4 -2.74 -14.09 -13.61
N VAL A 5 -3.85 -13.53 -13.11
CA VAL A 5 -4.32 -12.17 -13.47
C VAL A 5 -3.23 -11.13 -13.27
N TYR A 6 -2.46 -11.20 -12.18
CA TYR A 6 -1.38 -10.26 -11.92
C TYR A 6 -0.25 -10.39 -12.92
N ALA A 7 0.12 -11.60 -13.34
CA ALA A 7 1.17 -11.78 -14.35
C ALA A 7 0.79 -11.15 -15.70
N VAL A 8 -0.49 -11.20 -16.07
CA VAL A 8 -1.01 -10.57 -17.29
C VAL A 8 -1.13 -9.06 -17.13
N ALA A 9 -1.62 -8.57 -15.99
CA ALA A 9 -1.89 -7.15 -15.76
C ALA A 9 -0.63 -6.31 -15.45
N THR A 10 0.39 -6.90 -14.82
CA THR A 10 1.58 -6.17 -14.34
C THR A 10 2.29 -5.40 -15.46
N PRO A 11 2.54 -5.96 -16.66
CA PRO A 11 3.12 -5.19 -17.77
C PRO A 11 2.30 -3.93 -18.12
N PHE A 12 0.97 -4.03 -18.16
CA PHE A 12 0.10 -2.89 -18.45
C PHE A 12 0.17 -1.82 -17.37
N VAL A 13 0.14 -2.23 -16.10
CA VAL A 13 0.29 -1.34 -14.93
C VAL A 13 1.63 -0.58 -14.99
N ILE A 14 2.73 -1.28 -15.30
CA ILE A 14 4.05 -0.67 -15.45
C ILE A 14 4.08 0.33 -16.61
N VAL A 15 3.54 -0.04 -17.78
CA VAL A 15 3.50 0.86 -18.94
C VAL A 15 2.68 2.11 -18.64
N LEU A 16 1.52 1.99 -17.99
CA LEU A 16 0.70 3.13 -17.59
C LEU A 16 1.44 4.04 -16.61
N ALA A 17 2.04 3.47 -15.56
CA ALA A 17 2.80 4.23 -14.57
C ALA A 17 4.00 4.97 -15.18
N LEU A 18 4.77 4.31 -16.05
CA LEU A 18 5.91 4.92 -16.73
C LEU A 18 5.49 6.00 -17.71
N THR A 19 4.37 5.80 -18.41
CA THR A 19 3.82 6.79 -19.35
C THR A 19 3.36 8.05 -18.61
N GLU A 20 2.61 7.88 -17.51
CA GLU A 20 2.20 9.01 -16.67
C GLU A 20 3.42 9.74 -16.09
N PHE A 21 4.39 8.99 -15.56
CA PHE A 21 5.61 9.58 -15.01
C PHE A 21 6.36 10.40 -16.07
N ALA A 22 6.61 9.83 -17.26
CA ALA A 22 7.26 10.54 -18.36
C ALA A 22 6.49 11.81 -18.77
N TRP A 23 5.15 11.71 -18.86
CA TRP A 23 4.30 12.86 -19.15
C TRP A 23 4.45 13.96 -18.09
N CYS A 24 4.39 13.61 -16.81
CA CYS A 24 4.53 14.56 -15.69
C CYS A 24 5.91 15.22 -15.67
N VAL A 25 6.99 14.48 -15.99
CA VAL A 25 8.34 15.02 -16.14
C VAL A 25 8.42 16.03 -17.29
N VAL A 26 7.87 15.70 -18.46
CA VAL A 26 7.85 16.59 -19.63
C VAL A 26 7.03 17.85 -19.36
N ARG A 27 5.87 17.71 -18.70
CA ARG A 27 4.96 18.82 -18.36
C ARG A 27 5.38 19.62 -17.14
N ARG A 28 6.33 19.14 -16.33
CA ARG A 28 6.81 19.77 -15.09
C ARG A 28 5.66 20.16 -14.16
N ASN A 29 4.63 19.32 -14.07
CA ASN A 29 3.41 19.62 -13.31
C ASN A 29 3.53 19.38 -11.79
N GLY A 30 4.63 18.76 -11.35
CA GLY A 30 4.89 18.51 -9.92
C GLY A 30 4.04 17.42 -9.27
N TYR A 31 3.32 16.59 -10.04
CA TYR A 31 2.44 15.55 -9.47
C TYR A 31 3.18 14.36 -8.85
N TYR A 32 4.49 14.28 -9.07
CA TYR A 32 5.37 13.27 -8.48
C TYR A 32 6.40 13.94 -7.59
N SER A 33 6.32 13.65 -6.29
CA SER A 33 7.43 13.88 -5.35
C SER A 33 8.34 12.67 -5.33
N PHE A 34 9.66 12.88 -5.39
CA PHE A 34 10.63 11.78 -5.32
C PHE A 34 10.52 11.01 -4.00
N GLN A 35 10.47 11.73 -2.87
CA GLN A 35 10.45 11.13 -1.53
C GLN A 35 9.17 10.31 -1.32
N ASP A 36 8.02 10.87 -1.71
CA ASP A 36 6.74 10.17 -1.56
C ASP A 36 6.60 8.98 -2.52
N SER A 37 7.17 9.08 -3.72
CA SER A 37 7.23 7.95 -4.66
C SER A 37 8.05 6.79 -4.09
N ILE A 38 9.24 7.07 -3.54
CA ILE A 38 10.07 6.04 -2.91
C ILE A 38 9.40 5.46 -1.66
N ALA A 39 8.78 6.29 -0.81
CA ALA A 39 8.03 5.83 0.35
C ALA A 39 6.87 4.90 -0.07
N SER A 40 6.13 5.29 -1.11
CA SER A 40 5.03 4.48 -1.67
C SER A 40 5.53 3.13 -2.20
N MET A 41 6.65 3.10 -2.94
CA MET A 41 7.28 1.85 -3.35
C MET A 41 7.77 1.02 -2.16
N GLY A 42 8.31 1.66 -1.12
CA GLY A 42 8.70 0.99 0.13
C GLY A 42 7.53 0.27 0.80
N THR A 43 6.36 0.91 0.88
CA THR A 43 5.15 0.25 1.38
C THR A 43 4.71 -0.91 0.48
N ALA A 44 4.85 -0.78 -0.85
CA ALA A 44 4.54 -1.86 -1.79
C ALA A 44 5.42 -3.09 -1.56
N VAL A 45 6.73 -2.89 -1.39
CA VAL A 45 7.70 -3.95 -1.05
C VAL A 45 7.31 -4.63 0.26
N MET A 46 7.00 -3.85 1.31
CA MET A 46 6.56 -4.40 2.59
C MET A 46 5.24 -5.18 2.50
N ASN A 47 4.26 -4.66 1.77
CA ASN A 47 3.00 -5.35 1.54
C ASN A 47 3.24 -6.70 0.83
N GLN A 48 4.11 -6.73 -0.18
CA GLN A 48 4.38 -7.95 -0.93
C GLN A 48 5.07 -9.03 -0.09
N CYS A 49 5.90 -8.65 0.88
CA CYS A 49 6.50 -9.56 1.85
C CYS A 49 5.44 -10.26 2.72
N VAL A 50 4.36 -9.57 3.09
CA VAL A 50 3.29 -10.14 3.92
C VAL A 50 2.24 -10.90 3.09
N ASN A 51 2.04 -10.51 1.82
CA ASN A 51 1.07 -11.12 0.92
C ASN A 51 1.25 -12.63 0.73
N VAL A 52 2.47 -13.15 0.86
CA VAL A 52 2.73 -14.60 0.75
C VAL A 52 2.01 -15.36 1.85
N ALA A 53 2.13 -14.90 3.10
CA ALA A 53 1.47 -15.51 4.24
C ALA A 53 -0.07 -15.44 4.08
N VAL A 54 -0.57 -14.29 3.61
CA VAL A 54 -2.00 -14.11 3.37
C VAL A 54 -2.51 -15.04 2.27
N ALA A 55 -1.79 -15.16 1.14
CA ALA A 55 -2.18 -16.03 0.04
C ALA A 55 -2.21 -17.52 0.45
N LEU A 56 -1.26 -17.95 1.28
CA LEU A 56 -1.21 -19.32 1.83
C LEU A 56 -2.39 -19.64 2.76
N MET A 57 -2.97 -18.63 3.41
CA MET A 57 -4.11 -18.79 4.32
C MET A 57 -5.46 -18.69 3.60
N VAL A 58 -5.59 -17.74 2.67
CA VAL A 58 -6.89 -17.33 2.11
C VAL A 58 -7.52 -18.42 1.24
N LEU A 59 -6.76 -19.01 0.31
CA LEU A 59 -7.33 -20.02 -0.59
C LEU A 59 -7.82 -21.26 0.18
N PRO A 60 -7.04 -21.89 1.08
CA PRO A 60 -7.54 -23.00 1.87
C PRO A 60 -8.79 -22.65 2.68
N LEU A 61 -8.84 -21.45 3.28
CA LEU A 61 -10.00 -21.00 4.04
C LEU A 61 -11.24 -20.84 3.15
N PHE A 62 -11.10 -20.26 1.97
CA PHE A 62 -12.19 -20.14 1.01
C PHE A 62 -12.64 -21.52 0.50
N THR A 63 -11.71 -22.44 0.24
CA THR A 63 -12.03 -23.81 -0.17
C THR A 63 -12.80 -24.56 0.93
N GLN A 64 -12.43 -24.40 2.19
CA GLN A 64 -13.19 -24.96 3.33
C GLN A 64 -14.58 -24.33 3.43
N LEU A 65 -14.67 -23.00 3.32
CA LEU A 65 -15.94 -22.29 3.37
C LEU A 65 -16.89 -22.72 2.24
N GLY A 66 -16.36 -22.97 1.05
CA GLY A 66 -17.13 -23.42 -0.12
C GLY A 66 -17.78 -24.78 0.05
N GLN A 67 -17.37 -25.58 1.04
CA GLN A 67 -18.05 -26.85 1.37
C GLN A 67 -19.45 -26.63 1.97
N PHE A 68 -19.70 -25.45 2.53
CA PHE A 68 -21.00 -25.07 3.10
C PHE A 68 -21.94 -24.41 2.07
N ALA A 69 -21.48 -24.21 0.82
CA ALA A 69 -22.31 -23.63 -0.21
C ALA A 69 -23.41 -24.65 -0.64
N PRO A 70 -24.69 -24.24 -0.67
CA PRO A 70 -25.80 -25.14 -0.99
C PRO A 70 -25.83 -25.57 -2.46
N TRP A 71 -25.17 -24.84 -3.35
CA TRP A 71 -25.01 -25.17 -4.77
C TRP A 71 -23.66 -24.66 -5.28
N ARG A 72 -23.31 -25.06 -6.50
CA ARG A 72 -22.08 -24.61 -7.18
C ARG A 72 -22.45 -23.88 -8.46
N LEU A 73 -21.96 -22.65 -8.60
CA LEU A 73 -22.14 -21.83 -9.80
C LEU A 73 -21.03 -22.15 -10.80
N ASP A 74 -21.40 -22.21 -12.07
CA ASP A 74 -20.44 -22.39 -13.15
C ASP A 74 -19.77 -21.05 -13.49
N ALA A 75 -18.51 -20.89 -13.10
CA ALA A 75 -17.71 -19.71 -13.37
C ALA A 75 -17.22 -19.58 -14.82
N SER A 76 -17.55 -20.51 -15.71
CA SER A 76 -17.32 -20.38 -17.16
C SER A 76 -18.48 -19.69 -17.89
N SER A 77 -19.67 -19.64 -17.26
CA SER A 77 -20.83 -18.94 -17.80
C SER A 77 -20.62 -17.43 -17.78
N PRO A 78 -20.83 -16.71 -18.91
CA PRO A 78 -20.74 -15.26 -18.95
C PRO A 78 -21.66 -14.57 -17.93
N LEU A 79 -22.85 -15.11 -17.69
CA LEU A 79 -23.79 -14.57 -16.71
C LEU A 79 -23.25 -14.70 -15.29
N SER A 80 -22.67 -15.86 -14.94
CA SER A 80 -22.03 -16.07 -13.65
C SER A 80 -20.84 -15.13 -13.44
N LEU A 81 -20.04 -14.89 -14.49
CA LEU A 81 -18.91 -13.95 -14.41
C LEU A 81 -19.36 -12.51 -14.20
N VAL A 82 -20.43 -12.07 -14.88
CA VAL A 82 -21.02 -10.74 -14.65
C VAL A 82 -21.57 -10.64 -13.23
N ALA A 83 -22.32 -11.64 -12.77
CA ALA A 83 -22.85 -11.67 -11.40
C ALA A 83 -21.72 -11.65 -10.35
N LEU A 84 -20.64 -12.40 -10.59
CA LEU A 84 -19.47 -12.42 -9.73
C LEU A 84 -18.77 -11.06 -9.72
N PHE A 85 -18.59 -10.43 -10.87
CA PHE A 85 -18.00 -9.09 -10.98
C PHE A 85 -18.80 -8.06 -10.19
N LEU A 86 -20.13 -8.02 -10.37
CA LEU A 86 -21.01 -7.13 -9.63
C LEU A 86 -20.99 -7.41 -8.13
N GLY A 87 -20.96 -8.69 -7.74
CA GLY A 87 -20.83 -9.09 -6.34
C GLY A 87 -19.52 -8.66 -5.70
N VAL A 88 -18.39 -8.80 -6.41
CA VAL A 88 -17.08 -8.32 -5.96
C VAL A 88 -17.07 -6.79 -5.84
N ASP A 89 -17.57 -6.06 -6.84
CA ASP A 89 -17.60 -4.60 -6.81
C ASP A 89 -18.50 -4.05 -5.69
N PHE A 90 -19.66 -4.69 -5.46
CA PHE A 90 -20.55 -4.37 -4.35
C PHE A 90 -19.91 -4.63 -2.97
N LEU A 91 -19.28 -5.78 -2.78
CA LEU A 91 -18.64 -6.11 -1.51
C LEU A 91 -17.39 -5.26 -1.27
N PHE A 92 -16.69 -4.87 -2.34
CA PHE A 92 -15.61 -3.90 -2.27
C PHE A 92 -16.10 -2.55 -1.73
N TYR A 93 -17.23 -2.02 -2.21
CA TYR A 93 -17.81 -0.78 -1.68
C TYR A 93 -17.98 -0.84 -0.15
N TRP A 94 -18.52 -1.93 0.37
CA TRP A 94 -18.73 -2.11 1.81
C TRP A 94 -17.43 -2.27 2.59
N PHE A 95 -16.48 -3.04 2.05
CA PHE A 95 -15.14 -3.16 2.61
C PHE A 95 -14.44 -1.79 2.68
N HIS A 96 -14.52 -1.01 1.61
CA HIS A 96 -13.87 0.27 1.51
C HIS A 96 -14.49 1.29 2.47
N ARG A 97 -15.83 1.34 2.51
CA ARG A 97 -16.57 2.13 3.50
C ARG A 97 -16.24 1.72 4.93
N PHE A 98 -16.12 0.42 5.23
CA PHE A 98 -15.66 -0.05 6.54
C PHE A 98 -14.25 0.46 6.87
N GLY A 99 -13.36 0.45 5.88
CA GLY A 99 -12.00 0.97 5.96
C GLY A 99 -11.92 2.45 6.29
N HIS A 100 -12.92 3.25 5.90
CA HIS A 100 -12.98 4.68 6.21
C HIS A 100 -13.79 5.01 7.46
N ARG A 101 -14.78 4.18 7.81
CA ARG A 101 -15.79 4.51 8.82
C ARG A 101 -15.59 3.84 10.17
N THR A 102 -14.59 2.98 10.34
CA THR A 102 -14.26 2.36 11.63
C THR A 102 -12.80 2.55 11.98
N ASN A 103 -12.47 2.68 13.26
CA ASN A 103 -11.10 2.87 13.72
C ASN A 103 -10.16 1.73 13.26
N ILE A 104 -10.56 0.47 13.41
CA ILE A 104 -9.76 -0.69 12.97
C ILE A 104 -9.62 -0.73 11.45
N GLY A 105 -10.69 -0.44 10.71
CA GLY A 105 -10.66 -0.34 9.25
C GLY A 105 -9.71 0.76 8.79
N TRP A 106 -9.76 1.93 9.43
CA TRP A 106 -8.92 3.07 9.12
C TRP A 106 -7.47 2.86 9.49
N ALA A 107 -7.20 2.19 10.61
CA ALA A 107 -5.83 1.80 10.94
C ALA A 107 -5.23 0.88 9.88
N ALA A 108 -6.06 0.01 9.28
CA ALA A 108 -5.64 -0.81 8.16
C ALA A 108 -5.53 -0.02 6.84
N HIS A 109 -6.40 0.96 6.59
CA HIS A 109 -6.53 1.58 5.26
C HIS A 109 -5.77 2.92 5.11
N SER A 110 -5.61 3.68 6.19
CA SER A 110 -4.91 4.98 6.21
C SER A 110 -3.50 4.99 5.60
N PRO A 111 -2.69 3.90 5.60
CA PRO A 111 -1.41 3.91 4.89
C PRO A 111 -1.57 4.23 3.40
N HIS A 112 -2.67 3.80 2.77
CA HIS A 112 -2.99 4.11 1.37
C HIS A 112 -3.22 5.61 1.16
N HIS A 113 -4.00 6.25 2.04
CA HIS A 113 -4.32 7.68 1.99
C HIS A 113 -3.22 8.60 2.55
N SER A 114 -2.10 8.03 3.00
CA SER A 114 -1.06 8.82 3.69
C SER A 114 -0.08 9.56 2.79
N THR A 115 -0.16 9.34 1.48
CA THR A 115 0.58 10.12 0.48
C THR A 115 0.02 11.52 0.33
N GLU A 116 0.88 12.50 0.06
CA GLU A 116 0.47 13.89 -0.15
C GLU A 116 0.38 14.24 -1.63
N GLU A 117 0.46 13.24 -2.51
CA GLU A 117 0.26 13.33 -3.95
C GLU A 117 -0.79 12.31 -4.40
N LEU A 118 -1.24 12.41 -5.66
CA LEU A 118 -2.04 11.36 -6.30
C LEU A 118 -1.50 11.11 -7.70
N ASN A 119 -1.06 9.87 -7.93
CA ASN A 119 -0.46 9.39 -9.17
C ASN A 119 -0.36 7.84 -9.13
N TYR A 120 0.14 7.22 -10.19
CA TYR A 120 0.24 5.76 -10.23
C TYR A 120 1.26 5.14 -9.27
N ALA A 121 2.23 5.90 -8.75
CA ALA A 121 3.09 5.38 -7.66
C ALA A 121 2.31 5.26 -6.35
N VAL A 122 1.35 6.15 -6.12
CA VAL A 122 0.42 6.11 -4.97
C VAL A 122 -0.51 4.92 -5.04
N ALA A 123 -0.97 4.53 -6.23
CA ALA A 123 -1.81 3.34 -6.39
C ALA A 123 -1.12 2.07 -5.85
N LEU A 124 0.21 2.04 -5.86
CA LEU A 124 1.02 0.95 -5.32
C LEU A 124 1.32 1.10 -3.82
N ARG A 125 0.89 2.18 -3.18
CA ARG A 125 1.01 2.41 -1.74
C ARG A 125 0.03 1.52 -0.98
N ALA A 126 0.41 0.25 -0.84
CA ALA A 126 -0.41 -0.78 -0.25
C ALA A 126 -0.15 -0.92 1.25
N SER A 127 -1.23 -0.98 2.03
CA SER A 127 -1.16 -1.30 3.45
C SER A 127 -0.83 -2.76 3.70
N VAL A 128 0.04 -3.02 4.67
CA VAL A 128 0.44 -4.36 5.11
C VAL A 128 -0.72 -5.12 5.78
N THR A 129 -1.60 -4.45 6.51
CA THR A 129 -2.66 -5.09 7.31
C THR A 129 -4.02 -5.10 6.62
N GLN A 130 -4.26 -4.23 5.63
CA GLN A 130 -5.55 -4.12 4.94
C GLN A 130 -6.07 -5.44 4.38
N ARG A 131 -5.17 -6.27 3.82
CA ARG A 131 -5.58 -7.54 3.21
C ARG A 131 -6.16 -8.52 4.22
N LEU A 132 -5.73 -8.48 5.48
CA LEU A 132 -6.28 -9.32 6.56
C LEU A 132 -7.77 -9.11 6.78
N PHE A 133 -8.27 -7.90 6.48
CA PHE A 133 -9.68 -7.55 6.58
C PHE A 133 -10.43 -7.78 5.27
N SER A 134 -9.84 -7.40 4.13
CA SER A 134 -10.53 -7.40 2.84
C SER A 134 -11.10 -8.77 2.43
N PHE A 135 -10.38 -9.87 2.70
CA PHE A 135 -10.84 -11.20 2.27
C PHE A 135 -12.09 -11.67 3.01
N LEU A 136 -12.34 -11.19 4.24
CA LEU A 136 -13.53 -11.54 5.01
C LEU A 136 -14.82 -11.07 4.32
N PHE A 137 -14.75 -9.94 3.60
CA PHE A 137 -15.90 -9.38 2.90
C PHE A 137 -16.32 -10.21 1.69
N TYR A 138 -15.45 -11.04 1.12
CA TYR A 138 -15.76 -11.86 -0.05
C TYR A 138 -16.26 -13.26 0.27
N TRP A 139 -16.29 -13.64 1.56
CA TRP A 139 -16.86 -14.92 2.03
C TRP A 139 -18.29 -15.19 1.55
N PRO A 140 -19.21 -14.20 1.52
CA PRO A 140 -20.57 -14.42 1.02
C PRO A 140 -20.60 -14.96 -0.41
N LEU A 141 -19.68 -14.55 -1.30
CA LEU A 141 -19.66 -15.03 -2.69
C LEU A 141 -19.36 -16.53 -2.76
N VAL A 142 -18.44 -17.00 -1.92
CA VAL A 142 -18.10 -18.42 -1.82
C VAL A 142 -19.29 -19.20 -1.24
N LEU A 143 -19.93 -18.69 -0.19
CA LEU A 143 -21.11 -19.31 0.44
C LEU A 143 -22.33 -19.36 -0.49
N VAL A 144 -22.47 -18.39 -1.38
CA VAL A 144 -23.49 -18.39 -2.45
C VAL A 144 -23.17 -19.41 -3.54
N GLY A 145 -21.97 -19.99 -3.58
CA GLY A 145 -21.62 -21.09 -4.48
C GLY A 145 -20.66 -20.73 -5.60
N PHE A 146 -20.08 -19.53 -5.62
CA PHE A 146 -18.99 -19.23 -6.56
C PHE A 146 -17.72 -20.02 -6.20
N PRO A 147 -17.02 -20.62 -7.19
CA PRO A 147 -15.77 -21.30 -6.94
C PRO A 147 -14.74 -20.36 -6.29
N PRO A 148 -14.06 -20.78 -5.19
CA PRO A 148 -13.03 -19.99 -4.50
C PRO A 148 -12.00 -19.34 -5.43
N GLU A 149 -11.48 -20.10 -6.40
CA GLU A 149 -10.48 -19.65 -7.34
C GLU A 149 -11.01 -18.56 -8.27
N ALA A 150 -12.29 -18.65 -8.66
CA ALA A 150 -12.95 -17.64 -9.47
C ALA A 150 -13.16 -16.35 -8.67
N VAL A 151 -13.56 -16.44 -7.39
CA VAL A 151 -13.69 -15.27 -6.51
C VAL A 151 -12.34 -14.56 -6.37
N LEU A 152 -11.27 -15.29 -6.06
CA LEU A 152 -9.94 -14.69 -5.90
C LEU A 152 -9.39 -14.10 -7.21
N ALA A 153 -9.61 -14.76 -8.34
CA ALA A 153 -9.24 -14.23 -9.65
C ALA A 153 -10.02 -12.95 -9.98
N MET A 154 -11.33 -12.92 -9.69
CA MET A 154 -12.15 -11.73 -9.92
C MET A 154 -11.76 -10.58 -8.99
N VAL A 155 -11.46 -10.83 -7.72
CA VAL A 155 -10.94 -9.80 -6.79
C VAL A 155 -9.61 -9.24 -7.29
N ALA A 156 -8.71 -10.09 -7.80
CA ALA A 156 -7.45 -9.64 -8.40
C ALA A 156 -7.69 -8.78 -9.65
N PHE A 157 -8.61 -9.19 -10.52
CA PHE A 157 -8.97 -8.44 -11.72
C PHE A 157 -9.59 -7.08 -11.37
N HIS A 158 -10.50 -7.06 -10.41
CA HIS A 158 -11.13 -5.85 -9.91
C HIS A 158 -10.11 -4.87 -9.32
N LEU A 159 -9.12 -5.37 -8.57
CA LEU A 159 -8.03 -4.53 -8.04
C LEU A 159 -7.20 -3.88 -9.17
N VAL A 160 -6.99 -4.57 -10.30
CA VAL A 160 -6.30 -3.99 -11.47
C VAL A 160 -7.12 -2.84 -12.07
N LEU A 161 -8.45 -2.97 -12.14
CA LEU A 161 -9.31 -1.89 -12.62
C LEU A 161 -9.24 -0.66 -11.69
N GLN A 162 -9.19 -0.90 -10.38
CA GLN A 162 -9.06 0.16 -9.37
C GLN A 162 -7.71 0.90 -9.39
N PHE A 163 -6.67 0.33 -10.00
CA PHE A 163 -5.41 1.03 -10.20
C PHE A 163 -5.59 2.26 -11.12
N ILE A 164 -6.35 2.11 -12.21
CA ILE A 164 -6.51 3.10 -13.29
C ILE A 164 -6.93 4.50 -12.83
N PRO A 165 -7.89 4.70 -11.91
CA PRO A 165 -8.34 6.03 -11.51
C PRO A 165 -7.34 6.83 -10.66
N HIS A 166 -6.20 6.27 -10.23
CA HIS A 166 -5.20 6.96 -9.40
C HIS A 166 -4.33 7.94 -10.21
N THR A 167 -4.96 8.96 -10.78
CA THR A 167 -4.28 9.94 -11.62
C THR A 167 -4.89 11.33 -11.50
N ARG A 168 -4.01 12.34 -11.53
CA ARG A 168 -4.38 13.75 -11.69
C ARG A 168 -4.30 14.23 -13.14
N VAL A 169 -3.72 13.42 -14.02
CA VAL A 169 -3.48 13.80 -15.43
C VAL A 169 -4.77 13.79 -16.23
N ILE A 170 -5.67 12.84 -15.93
CA ILE A 170 -6.94 12.73 -16.64
C ILE A 170 -7.95 13.69 -16.01
N PRO A 171 -8.49 14.66 -16.78
CA PRO A 171 -9.50 15.58 -16.27
C PRO A 171 -10.83 14.85 -16.06
N LYS A 172 -11.84 15.57 -15.59
CA LYS A 172 -13.21 15.06 -15.50
C LYS A 172 -13.70 14.55 -16.85
N LEU A 173 -14.27 13.35 -16.86
CA LEU A 173 -14.78 12.68 -18.05
C LEU A 173 -16.21 13.15 -18.39
N PRO A 174 -16.72 12.84 -19.59
CA PRO A 174 -18.10 13.17 -19.94
C PRO A 174 -19.10 12.60 -18.92
N ARG A 175 -20.19 13.35 -18.67
CA ARG A 175 -21.20 13.02 -17.65
C ARG A 175 -21.74 11.59 -17.71
N TRP A 176 -21.89 11.02 -18.90
CA TRP A 176 -22.37 9.66 -19.07
C TRP A 176 -21.34 8.61 -18.59
N VAL A 177 -20.04 8.91 -18.60
CA VAL A 177 -19.03 8.03 -17.98
C VAL A 177 -19.08 8.19 -16.46
N GLU A 178 -19.09 9.45 -15.99
CA GLU A 178 -19.15 9.83 -14.57
C GLU A 178 -20.45 9.38 -13.87
N SER A 179 -21.50 9.04 -14.62
CA SER A 179 -22.73 8.50 -14.01
C SER A 179 -22.62 7.03 -13.64
N TRP A 180 -21.76 6.25 -14.32
CA TRP A 180 -21.69 4.79 -14.17
C TRP A 180 -20.38 4.30 -13.57
N LEU A 181 -19.25 4.93 -13.90
CA LEU A 181 -17.91 4.46 -13.53
C LEU A 181 -17.28 5.33 -12.44
N ASN A 182 -16.50 4.70 -11.57
CA ASN A 182 -15.54 5.40 -10.74
C ASN A 182 -14.41 5.91 -11.65
N THR A 183 -14.28 7.22 -11.76
CA THR A 183 -13.35 7.90 -12.67
C THR A 183 -12.19 8.48 -11.87
N PRO A 184 -11.13 8.97 -12.55
CA PRO A 184 -10.10 9.74 -11.88
C PRO A 184 -10.63 10.94 -11.08
N SER A 185 -11.73 11.57 -11.51
CA SER A 185 -12.34 12.70 -10.79
C SER A 185 -12.97 12.27 -9.47
N HIS A 186 -13.77 11.19 -9.49
CA HIS A 186 -14.36 10.63 -8.27
C HIS A 186 -13.29 10.13 -7.30
N HIS A 187 -12.22 9.52 -7.81
CA HIS A 187 -11.15 8.97 -6.98
C HIS A 187 -10.22 10.04 -6.40
N ARG A 188 -10.05 11.19 -7.09
CA ARG A 188 -9.41 12.37 -6.50
C ARG A 188 -10.16 12.87 -5.28
N VAL A 189 -11.48 13.00 -5.38
CA VAL A 189 -12.36 13.35 -4.25
C VAL A 189 -12.20 12.34 -3.13
N HIS A 190 -12.22 11.05 -3.44
CA HIS A 190 -12.03 9.98 -2.45
C HIS A 190 -10.70 10.09 -1.68
N HIS A 191 -9.62 10.40 -2.38
CA HIS A 191 -8.29 10.58 -1.78
C HIS A 191 -8.08 11.93 -1.10
N ALA A 192 -9.03 12.84 -1.24
CA ALA A 192 -8.87 14.20 -0.77
C ALA A 192 -9.10 14.31 0.75
N ARG A 193 -8.35 15.24 1.37
CA ARG A 193 -8.52 15.64 2.77
C ARG A 193 -9.29 16.97 2.93
N ASN A 194 -9.88 17.48 1.85
CA ASN A 194 -10.79 18.63 1.91
C ASN A 194 -12.00 18.27 2.76
N ASP A 195 -12.48 19.21 3.58
CA ASP A 195 -13.62 18.96 4.48
C ASP A 195 -14.88 18.49 3.73
N ALA A 196 -15.12 19.00 2.50
CA ALA A 196 -16.23 18.59 1.66
C ALA A 196 -16.12 17.15 1.12
N TYR A 197 -14.91 16.59 1.09
CA TYR A 197 -14.58 15.33 0.41
C TYR A 197 -14.26 14.18 1.37
N ILE A 198 -14.15 14.46 2.68
CA ILE A 198 -13.99 13.42 3.69
C ILE A 198 -15.16 12.44 3.61
N ASP A 199 -14.83 11.14 3.65
CA ASP A 199 -15.80 10.05 3.69
C ASP A 199 -16.73 9.98 2.46
N LYS A 200 -16.19 10.27 1.26
CA LYS A 200 -16.91 10.23 -0.01
C LYS A 200 -16.34 9.21 -1.01
N ASN A 201 -17.17 8.80 -1.97
CA ASN A 201 -16.81 8.02 -3.16
C ASN A 201 -16.05 6.71 -2.87
N TYR A 202 -16.68 5.76 -2.18
CA TYR A 202 -16.08 4.48 -1.78
C TYR A 202 -16.07 3.40 -2.88
N ALA A 203 -16.80 3.58 -3.99
CA ALA A 203 -16.91 2.57 -5.03
C ALA A 203 -15.56 2.22 -5.66
N GLY A 204 -15.39 0.94 -6.01
CA GLY A 204 -14.19 0.47 -6.69
C GLY A 204 -14.23 0.78 -8.18
N PHE A 205 -15.21 0.20 -8.88
CA PHE A 205 -15.38 0.34 -10.31
C PHE A 205 -16.68 1.03 -10.71
N LEU A 206 -17.83 0.66 -10.13
CA LEU A 206 -19.11 1.31 -10.46
C LEU A 206 -19.49 2.36 -9.42
N ILE A 207 -19.51 3.63 -9.80
CA ILE A 207 -19.89 4.75 -8.90
C ILE A 207 -21.37 4.69 -8.44
N ILE A 208 -22.15 3.80 -9.06
CA ILE A 208 -23.57 3.61 -8.74
C ILE A 208 -23.79 3.28 -7.26
N TRP A 209 -22.85 2.56 -6.61
CA TRP A 209 -22.98 2.21 -5.20
C TRP A 209 -22.95 3.45 -4.30
N ASP A 210 -22.06 4.41 -4.58
CA ASP A 210 -22.02 5.68 -3.86
C ASP A 210 -23.29 6.49 -4.05
N ARG A 211 -23.86 6.49 -5.26
CA ARG A 211 -25.12 7.17 -5.54
C ARG A 211 -26.29 6.51 -4.81
N MET A 212 -26.35 5.18 -4.79
CA MET A 212 -27.39 4.41 -4.12
C MET A 212 -27.34 4.56 -2.60
N PHE A 213 -26.15 4.60 -2.00
CA PHE A 213 -25.95 4.64 -0.55
C PHE A 213 -25.63 6.03 0.00
N GLY A 214 -25.76 7.08 -0.82
CA GLY A 214 -25.67 8.47 -0.41
C GLY A 214 -24.26 8.95 -0.03
N THR A 215 -23.22 8.35 -0.62
CA THR A 215 -21.81 8.68 -0.36
C THR A 215 -21.11 9.34 -1.56
N TYR A 216 -21.86 9.58 -2.65
CA TYR A 216 -21.37 10.28 -3.83
C TYR A 216 -21.07 11.75 -3.55
N GLU A 217 -19.94 12.23 -4.08
CA GLU A 217 -19.58 13.64 -4.11
C GLU A 217 -18.86 14.00 -5.41
N GLU A 218 -19.19 15.16 -5.97
CA GLU A 218 -18.62 15.64 -7.23
C GLU A 218 -17.33 16.45 -6.98
N GLU A 219 -16.33 16.30 -7.84
CA GLU A 219 -15.15 17.18 -7.82
C GLU A 219 -15.56 18.58 -8.31
N THR A 220 -15.56 19.53 -7.39
CA THR A 220 -15.99 20.93 -7.53
C THR A 220 -14.90 21.94 -7.17
N GLU A 221 -13.91 21.54 -6.37
CA GLU A 221 -12.74 22.33 -5.96
C GLU A 221 -11.45 21.48 -6.05
N PRO A 222 -10.26 22.13 -6.13
CA PRO A 222 -9.00 21.41 -6.15
C PRO A 222 -8.79 20.52 -4.91
N CYS A 223 -8.44 19.25 -5.13
CA CYS A 223 -8.19 18.30 -4.05
C CYS A 223 -6.80 18.49 -3.40
N SER A 224 -6.81 18.51 -2.08
CA SER A 224 -5.64 18.37 -1.20
C SER A 224 -5.48 16.90 -0.79
N TYR A 225 -4.28 16.34 -0.79
CA TYR A 225 -4.05 14.91 -0.47
C TYR A 225 -3.27 14.72 0.84
N GLY A 226 -3.36 13.52 1.41
CA GLY A 226 -2.71 13.12 2.66
C GLY A 226 -3.72 12.89 3.78
N LEU A 227 -3.22 12.55 4.96
CA LEU A 227 -4.07 12.42 6.14
C LEU A 227 -4.40 13.79 6.74
N THR A 228 -5.59 13.91 7.34
CA THR A 228 -5.94 15.04 8.22
C THR A 228 -5.06 15.11 9.46
N THR A 229 -4.47 13.98 9.87
CA THR A 229 -3.38 13.91 10.83
C THR A 229 -2.14 13.34 10.13
N PRO A 230 -1.25 14.21 9.59
CA PRO A 230 -0.14 13.78 8.74
C PRO A 230 0.75 12.71 9.36
N ALA A 231 1.34 11.87 8.52
CA ALA A 231 2.31 10.87 8.96
C ALA A 231 3.65 11.51 9.38
N ASN A 232 4.04 12.61 8.72
CA ASN A 232 5.29 13.35 8.94
C ASN A 232 6.55 12.47 8.91
N THR A 233 6.56 11.46 8.03
CA THR A 233 7.68 10.56 7.82
C THR A 233 7.56 9.86 6.46
N TRP A 234 8.70 9.47 5.92
CA TRP A 234 8.80 8.57 4.77
C TRP A 234 8.98 7.10 5.18
N ASP A 235 8.99 6.79 6.49
CA ASP A 235 9.18 5.42 6.98
C ASP A 235 7.95 4.55 6.71
N PRO A 236 8.04 3.57 5.80
CA PRO A 236 6.91 2.73 5.43
C PRO A 236 6.43 1.87 6.63
N THR A 237 7.28 1.61 7.62
CA THR A 237 6.89 0.94 8.87
C THR A 237 6.02 1.86 9.72
N VAL A 238 6.46 3.09 9.96
CA VAL A 238 5.67 4.06 10.73
C VAL A 238 4.37 4.39 10.01
N ILE A 239 4.41 4.61 8.70
CA ILE A 239 3.22 4.82 7.86
C ILE A 239 2.18 3.70 8.05
N ASN A 240 2.61 2.44 8.07
CA ASN A 240 1.72 1.29 8.23
C ASN A 240 1.18 1.12 9.66
N PHE A 241 1.98 1.44 10.69
CA PHE A 241 1.68 1.08 12.08
C PHE A 241 1.31 2.26 12.99
N GLN A 242 1.44 3.52 12.55
CA GLN A 242 1.15 4.70 13.38
C GLN A 242 -0.30 4.74 13.88
N ALA A 243 -1.28 4.41 13.03
CA ALA A 243 -2.69 4.42 13.41
C ALA A 243 -3.01 3.30 14.42
N TRP A 244 -2.41 2.13 14.21
CA TRP A 244 -2.46 1.02 15.16
C TRP A 244 -1.87 1.38 16.52
N ALA A 245 -0.68 1.98 16.53
CA ALA A 245 0.00 2.41 17.75
C ALA A 245 -0.84 3.44 18.54
N ARG A 246 -1.45 4.39 17.84
CA ARG A 246 -2.36 5.39 18.44
C ARG A 246 -3.60 4.75 19.07
N LEU A 247 -4.27 3.83 18.37
CA LEU A 247 -5.43 3.12 18.91
C LEU A 247 -5.05 2.23 20.10
N PHE A 248 -3.91 1.54 20.02
CA PHE A 248 -3.42 0.72 21.12
C PHE A 248 -3.10 1.57 22.35
N ALA A 249 -2.44 2.71 22.18
CA ALA A 249 -2.18 3.65 23.26
C ALA A 249 -3.48 4.16 23.90
N ASP A 250 -4.50 4.48 23.11
CA ASP A 250 -5.80 4.91 23.62
C ASP A 250 -6.53 3.77 24.37
N ALA A 251 -6.44 2.53 23.89
CA ALA A 251 -6.99 1.34 24.55
C ALA A 251 -6.35 1.06 25.91
N VAL A 252 -5.03 1.30 26.02
CA VAL A 252 -4.28 1.14 27.27
C VAL A 252 -4.55 2.30 28.24
N ALA A 253 -4.62 3.53 27.73
CA ALA A 253 -4.76 4.73 28.56
C ALA A 253 -6.16 4.92 29.16
N THR A 254 -7.22 4.46 28.48
CA THR A 254 -8.59 4.62 29.00
C THR A 254 -8.81 3.80 30.27
N LYS A 255 -9.50 4.42 31.22
CA LYS A 255 -9.94 3.81 32.48
C LYS A 255 -11.15 2.89 32.28
N SER A 256 -11.88 3.05 31.18
CA SER A 256 -13.10 2.30 30.89
C SER A 256 -12.78 1.00 30.17
N HIS A 257 -13.07 -0.14 30.81
CA HIS A 257 -12.91 -1.46 30.20
C HIS A 257 -13.78 -1.66 28.97
N TRP A 258 -14.95 -1.03 28.94
CA TRP A 258 -15.84 -1.08 27.78
C TRP A 258 -15.26 -0.28 26.61
N ASP A 259 -14.77 0.94 26.88
CA ASP A 259 -14.15 1.77 25.85
C ASP A 259 -12.91 1.13 25.26
N ARG A 260 -12.12 0.42 26.07
CA ARG A 260 -10.99 -0.40 25.60
C ARG A 260 -11.40 -1.43 24.55
N LEU A 261 -12.58 -2.04 24.70
CA LEU A 261 -13.08 -3.06 23.77
C LEU A 261 -13.76 -2.44 22.54
N ARG A 262 -14.65 -1.47 22.73
CA ARG A 262 -15.42 -0.89 21.62
C ARG A 262 -14.60 0.04 20.74
N LEU A 263 -13.51 0.66 21.25
CA LEU A 263 -12.66 1.61 20.52
C LEU A 263 -12.34 1.16 19.09
N TRP A 264 -12.04 -0.11 18.90
CA TRP A 264 -11.63 -0.69 17.62
C TRP A 264 -12.73 -0.63 16.55
N VAL A 265 -14.00 -0.76 16.93
CA VAL A 265 -15.14 -0.78 16.00
C VAL A 265 -15.90 0.54 15.97
N MET A 266 -15.58 1.47 16.87
CA MET A 266 -16.17 2.81 16.88
C MET A 266 -15.78 3.61 15.61
N PRO A 267 -16.56 4.65 15.27
CA PRO A 267 -16.29 5.47 14.10
C PRO A 267 -14.87 6.02 14.06
N THR A 268 -14.32 6.18 12.85
CA THR A 268 -12.97 6.74 12.66
C THR A 268 -12.81 8.07 13.38
N GLY A 269 -11.76 8.17 14.20
CA GLY A 269 -11.48 9.35 15.01
C GLY A 269 -12.20 9.38 16.36
N TRP A 270 -13.12 8.45 16.63
CA TRP A 270 -13.71 8.29 17.95
C TRP A 270 -12.63 7.92 18.97
N ARG A 271 -12.71 8.54 20.15
CA ARG A 271 -11.79 8.33 21.27
C ARG A 271 -12.56 8.30 22.60
N PRO A 272 -12.11 7.53 23.61
CA PRO A 272 -12.74 7.51 24.92
C PRO A 272 -12.76 8.91 25.56
N ALA A 273 -13.89 9.26 26.18
CA ALA A 273 -14.14 10.60 26.72
C ALA A 273 -13.27 10.96 27.93
N ASP A 274 -12.70 9.95 28.60
CA ASP A 274 -11.80 10.13 29.74
C ASP A 274 -10.36 10.49 29.33
N LEU A 275 -10.06 10.46 28.03
CA LEU A 275 -8.78 10.89 27.49
C LEU A 275 -8.83 12.37 27.05
N PRO A 276 -7.75 13.14 27.27
CA PRO A 276 -7.69 14.54 26.81
C PRO A 276 -7.79 14.59 25.28
N PRO A 277 -8.28 15.67 24.64
CA PRO A 277 -8.27 15.77 23.17
C PRO A 277 -6.89 15.51 22.57
N ARG A 278 -6.82 14.86 21.39
CA ARG A 278 -5.54 14.65 20.71
C ARG A 278 -5.22 15.89 19.90
N THR A 279 -4.03 16.46 20.11
CA THR A 279 -3.49 17.48 19.21
C THR A 279 -3.27 16.83 17.85
N LEU A 280 -4.07 17.25 16.86
CA LEU A 280 -3.89 16.79 15.49
C LEU A 280 -2.79 17.64 14.85
N GLY A 281 -1.92 17.01 14.07
CA GLY A 281 -0.97 17.76 13.25
C GLY A 281 -1.72 18.68 12.28
N TYR A 282 -1.17 19.86 12.01
CA TYR A 282 -1.78 20.79 11.08
C TYR A 282 -1.28 20.50 9.66
N TRP A 283 -2.21 20.22 8.75
CA TRP A 283 -1.95 20.13 7.32
C TRP A 283 -2.26 21.43 6.58
N LYS A 284 -2.86 22.41 7.28
CA LYS A 284 -3.04 23.79 6.84
C LYS A 284 -2.42 24.73 7.87
N GLN A 285 -1.64 25.70 7.41
CA GLN A 285 -1.13 26.81 8.22
C GLN A 285 -1.44 28.12 7.49
N GLU A 286 -2.12 29.04 8.18
CA GLU A 286 -2.54 30.33 7.61
C GLU A 286 -3.35 30.20 6.29
N GLY A 287 -4.11 29.11 6.15
CA GLY A 287 -4.91 28.81 4.95
C GLY A 287 -4.13 28.13 3.82
N ALA A 288 -2.81 28.02 3.91
CA ALA A 288 -1.98 27.31 2.95
C ALA A 288 -1.77 25.84 3.34
N GLU A 289 -1.76 24.94 2.36
CA GLU A 289 -1.41 23.55 2.59
C GLU A 289 0.07 23.40 2.99
N VAL A 290 0.29 22.58 4.00
CA VAL A 290 1.62 22.16 4.45
C VAL A 290 1.81 20.70 4.05
N LYS A 291 2.90 20.44 3.34
CA LYS A 291 3.36 19.10 2.97
C LYS A 291 4.61 18.75 3.75
N TYR A 292 4.78 17.47 4.04
CA TYR A 292 5.97 16.96 4.68
C TYR A 292 7.16 17.04 3.72
N HIS A 293 8.24 17.67 4.21
CA HIS A 293 9.51 17.75 3.52
C HIS A 293 10.62 17.40 4.49
N SER A 294 11.60 16.62 4.01
CA SER A 294 12.79 16.27 4.78
C SER A 294 14.03 16.46 3.94
N ARG A 295 15.18 16.61 4.61
CA ARG A 295 16.47 16.68 3.92
C ARG A 295 16.94 15.26 3.59
N GLU A 296 17.14 14.98 2.31
CA GLU A 296 17.72 13.73 1.83
C GLU A 296 19.25 13.69 2.03
N LEU A 297 19.82 12.49 2.16
CA LEU A 297 21.27 12.32 2.11
C LEU A 297 21.84 12.74 0.73
N PRO A 298 23.01 13.40 0.68
CA PRO A 298 23.62 13.80 -0.60
C PRO A 298 23.83 12.60 -1.55
N GLY A 299 23.41 12.75 -2.80
CA GLY A 299 23.60 11.71 -3.83
C GLY A 299 22.78 10.43 -3.64
N VAL A 300 21.79 10.41 -2.73
CA VAL A 300 21.03 9.19 -2.43
C VAL A 300 20.05 8.79 -3.53
N ARG A 301 19.56 9.74 -4.34
CA ARG A 301 18.46 9.48 -5.28
C ARG A 301 18.75 8.35 -6.27
N GLY A 302 19.91 8.38 -6.92
CA GLY A 302 20.31 7.34 -7.87
C GLY A 302 20.47 5.98 -7.21
N TYR A 303 20.94 5.96 -5.96
CA TYR A 303 21.07 4.74 -5.17
C TYR A 303 19.70 4.13 -4.83
N LEU A 304 18.73 4.94 -4.38
CA LEU A 304 17.38 4.46 -4.07
C LEU A 304 16.65 3.93 -5.31
N VAL A 305 16.80 4.59 -6.46
CA VAL A 305 16.28 4.11 -7.75
C VAL A 305 16.89 2.75 -8.10
N PHE A 306 18.21 2.61 -7.95
CA PHE A 306 18.87 1.32 -8.18
C PHE A 306 18.36 0.24 -7.22
N GLN A 307 18.25 0.52 -5.92
CA GLN A 307 17.73 -0.42 -4.92
C GLN A 307 16.31 -0.88 -5.25
N LEU A 308 15.45 0.03 -5.70
CA LEU A 308 14.08 -0.29 -6.12
C LEU A 308 14.09 -1.39 -7.21
N PHE A 309 14.81 -1.18 -8.30
CA PHE A 309 14.87 -2.16 -9.39
C PHE A 309 15.60 -3.44 -8.98
N ALA A 310 16.71 -3.33 -8.24
CA ALA A 310 17.47 -4.48 -7.76
C ALA A 310 16.67 -5.37 -6.82
N SER A 311 15.70 -4.82 -6.08
CA SER A 311 14.85 -5.57 -5.16
C SER A 311 13.73 -6.37 -5.84
N MET A 312 13.30 -5.97 -7.05
CA MET A 312 12.15 -6.59 -7.73
C MET A 312 12.31 -8.11 -7.97
N PRO A 313 13.46 -8.62 -8.48
CA PRO A 313 13.65 -10.07 -8.65
C PRO A 313 13.56 -10.84 -7.33
N PHE A 314 14.05 -10.26 -6.23
CA PHE A 314 14.01 -10.89 -4.91
C PHE A 314 12.61 -10.87 -4.31
N MET A 315 11.86 -9.78 -4.53
CA MET A 315 10.44 -9.71 -4.19
C MET A 315 9.64 -10.78 -4.94
N LEU A 316 9.91 -10.99 -6.24
CA LEU A 316 9.31 -12.08 -7.02
C LEU A 316 9.74 -13.46 -6.50
N LEU A 317 11.01 -13.62 -6.12
CA LEU A 317 11.53 -14.87 -5.55
C LEU A 317 10.84 -15.23 -4.23
N VAL A 318 10.55 -14.26 -3.37
CA VAL A 318 9.78 -14.49 -2.13
C VAL A 318 8.31 -14.80 -2.45
N SER A 319 7.71 -14.05 -3.38
CA SER A 319 6.27 -14.06 -3.60
C SER A 319 5.76 -15.16 -4.50
N HIS A 320 6.61 -15.74 -5.35
CA HIS A 320 6.18 -16.78 -6.27
C HIS A 320 5.85 -18.09 -5.53
N HIS A 321 4.71 -18.70 -5.86
CA HIS A 321 4.27 -19.95 -5.25
C HIS A 321 5.25 -21.10 -5.55
N ALA A 322 5.78 -21.16 -6.78
CA ALA A 322 6.80 -22.13 -7.20
C ALA A 322 8.25 -21.70 -6.86
N SER A 323 8.42 -20.76 -5.94
CA SER A 323 9.76 -20.38 -5.47
C SER A 323 10.48 -21.57 -4.83
N PRO A 324 11.78 -21.77 -5.10
CA PRO A 324 12.58 -22.84 -4.50
C PRO A 324 12.90 -22.60 -3.02
N LEU A 325 12.53 -21.44 -2.46
CA LEU A 325 12.79 -21.10 -1.06
C LEU A 325 11.87 -21.87 -0.12
N ALA A 326 12.45 -22.45 0.94
CA ALA A 326 11.71 -22.93 2.09
C ALA A 326 10.99 -21.77 2.81
N GLY A 327 9.95 -22.08 3.59
CA GLY A 327 9.13 -21.07 4.27
C GLY A 327 9.95 -20.10 5.13
N TRP A 328 10.90 -20.61 5.93
CA TRP A 328 11.76 -19.77 6.76
C TRP A 328 12.72 -18.88 5.93
N GLN A 329 13.16 -19.35 4.76
CA GLN A 329 14.01 -18.57 3.85
C GLN A 329 13.22 -17.41 3.23
N LYS A 330 11.95 -17.65 2.87
CA LYS A 330 11.03 -16.59 2.42
C LYS A 330 10.84 -15.54 3.50
N VAL A 331 10.67 -15.96 4.76
CA VAL A 331 10.55 -15.03 5.91
C VAL A 331 11.83 -14.24 6.11
N ALA A 332 13.00 -14.89 6.14
CA ALA A 332 14.28 -14.22 6.31
C ALA A 332 14.54 -13.17 5.21
N LEU A 333 14.32 -13.53 3.94
CA LEU A 333 14.48 -12.61 2.82
C LEU A 333 13.45 -11.47 2.87
N SER A 334 12.21 -11.74 3.29
CA SER A 334 11.18 -10.73 3.50
C SER A 334 11.58 -9.69 4.55
N LEU A 335 12.19 -10.12 5.66
CA LEU A 335 12.69 -9.22 6.71
C LEU A 335 13.85 -8.34 6.20
N LEU A 336 14.71 -8.88 5.34
CA LEU A 336 15.79 -8.11 4.71
C LEU A 336 15.26 -7.06 3.72
N LEU A 337 14.23 -7.40 2.94
CA LEU A 337 13.54 -6.46 2.04
C LEU A 337 12.78 -5.39 2.84
N TRP A 338 12.21 -5.75 3.99
CA TRP A 338 11.61 -4.79 4.90
C TRP A 338 12.67 -3.83 5.46
N ALA A 339 13.76 -4.36 6.02
CA ALA A 339 14.86 -3.55 6.54
C ALA A 339 15.45 -2.60 5.49
N MET A 340 15.46 -3.02 4.21
CA MET A 340 15.81 -2.18 3.07
C MET A 340 14.86 -0.98 2.93
N ALA A 341 13.55 -1.22 2.90
CA ALA A 341 12.55 -0.16 2.75
C ALA A 341 12.58 0.83 3.94
N THR A 342 12.86 0.33 5.15
CA THR A 342 13.11 1.18 6.33
C THR A 342 14.43 1.96 6.19
N ALA A 343 15.50 1.35 5.68
CA ALA A 343 16.75 2.09 5.46
C ALA A 343 16.56 3.23 4.45
N TRP A 344 15.77 3.03 3.39
CA TRP A 344 15.45 4.07 2.41
C TRP A 344 14.84 5.31 3.06
N SER A 345 13.87 5.14 3.96
CA SER A 345 13.24 6.28 4.64
C SER A 345 14.23 7.06 5.50
N GLY A 346 15.10 6.35 6.21
CA GLY A 346 16.16 6.97 6.99
C GLY A 346 17.10 7.79 6.10
N MET A 347 17.38 7.35 4.88
CA MET A 347 18.18 8.12 3.92
C MET A 347 17.44 9.33 3.33
N LEU A 348 16.12 9.20 3.10
CA LEU A 348 15.27 10.32 2.68
C LEU A 348 15.12 11.40 3.76
N GLU A 349 15.30 11.01 5.03
CA GLU A 349 15.20 11.88 6.21
C GLU A 349 16.57 12.21 6.85
N SER A 350 17.70 11.81 6.24
CA SER A 350 19.05 11.99 6.79
C SER A 350 19.21 11.49 8.24
N ARG A 351 18.56 10.39 8.59
CA ARG A 351 18.66 9.76 9.92
C ARG A 351 19.98 9.01 10.08
N ALA A 352 20.63 9.19 11.23
CA ALA A 352 21.94 8.59 11.52
C ALA A 352 21.94 7.05 11.55
N TRP A 353 20.79 6.42 11.79
CA TRP A 353 20.64 4.96 11.83
C TRP A 353 20.51 4.33 10.43
N SER A 354 20.28 5.13 9.38
CA SER A 354 20.00 4.63 8.02
C SER A 354 21.19 3.88 7.40
N GLU A 355 22.39 4.46 7.43
CA GLU A 355 23.59 3.82 6.87
C GLU A 355 24.03 2.58 7.65
N PRO A 356 24.03 2.54 9.01
CA PRO A 356 24.28 1.31 9.76
C PRO A 356 23.27 0.21 9.46
N LEU A 357 21.98 0.53 9.37
CA LEU A 357 20.94 -0.44 9.03
C LEU A 357 21.16 -1.00 7.62
N GLU A 358 21.44 -0.14 6.65
CA GLU A 358 21.71 -0.59 5.28
C GLU A 358 22.95 -1.47 5.20
N LEU A 359 24.04 -1.11 5.91
CA LEU A 359 25.23 -1.95 5.97
C LEU A 359 24.92 -3.33 6.58
N ALA A 360 24.22 -3.37 7.71
CA ALA A 360 23.84 -4.62 8.37
C ALA A 360 22.97 -5.48 7.44
N ARG A 361 22.00 -4.87 6.75
CA ARG A 361 21.13 -5.53 5.77
C ARG A 361 21.92 -6.08 4.59
N VAL A 362 22.83 -5.31 3.99
CA VAL A 362 23.71 -5.75 2.88
C VAL A 362 24.54 -6.96 3.31
N LEU A 363 25.18 -6.90 4.47
CA LEU A 363 25.98 -8.02 4.99
C LEU A 363 25.12 -9.26 5.24
N ALA A 364 23.97 -9.09 5.88
CA ALA A 364 23.04 -10.18 6.14
C ALA A 364 22.46 -10.79 4.85
N MET A 365 22.18 -9.97 3.83
CA MET A 365 21.76 -10.44 2.51
C MET A 365 22.87 -11.24 1.83
N GLY A 366 24.13 -10.79 1.91
CA GLY A 366 25.27 -11.55 1.40
C GLY A 366 25.41 -12.92 2.06
N VAL A 367 25.26 -12.99 3.38
CA VAL A 367 25.27 -14.27 4.11
C VAL A 367 24.08 -15.14 3.72
N ALA A 368 22.86 -14.59 3.75
CA ALA A 368 21.63 -15.34 3.46
C ALA A 368 21.64 -15.93 2.04
N VAL A 369 22.06 -15.15 1.05
CA VAL A 369 22.19 -15.63 -0.32
C VAL A 369 23.33 -16.63 -0.45
N THR A 370 24.50 -16.40 0.17
CA THR A 370 25.60 -17.38 0.11
C THR A 370 25.18 -18.73 0.71
N LEU A 371 24.51 -18.72 1.86
CA LEU A 371 23.96 -19.93 2.48
C LEU A 371 22.91 -20.59 1.58
N TRP A 372 22.04 -19.81 0.94
CA TRP A 372 21.04 -20.32 -0.01
C TRP A 372 21.67 -20.94 -1.26
N LEU A 373 22.68 -20.31 -1.85
CA LEU A 373 23.38 -20.79 -3.04
C LEU A 373 24.16 -22.09 -2.77
N VAL A 374 24.74 -22.23 -1.57
CA VAL A 374 25.47 -23.43 -1.16
C VAL A 374 24.53 -24.60 -0.85
N TRP A 375 23.34 -24.33 -0.28
CA TRP A 375 22.40 -25.38 0.14
C TRP A 375 21.35 -25.79 -0.90
N ALA A 376 20.93 -24.89 -1.80
CA ALA A 376 19.74 -25.11 -2.62
C ALA A 376 20.03 -25.38 -4.11
N SER A 377 21.29 -25.58 -4.51
CA SER A 377 21.69 -25.71 -5.92
C SER A 377 21.15 -24.56 -6.80
N ALA A 378 21.05 -23.36 -6.23
CA ALA A 378 20.42 -22.24 -6.89
C ALA A 378 21.21 -21.84 -8.16
N PRO A 379 20.54 -21.43 -9.25
CA PRO A 379 21.21 -21.04 -10.48
C PRO A 379 22.28 -19.97 -10.25
N GLN A 380 23.44 -20.11 -10.90
CA GLN A 380 24.57 -19.17 -10.80
C GLN A 380 24.18 -17.70 -11.09
N THR A 381 23.09 -17.50 -11.84
CA THR A 381 22.52 -16.18 -12.14
C THR A 381 22.12 -15.40 -10.88
N TRP A 382 21.56 -16.05 -9.86
CA TRP A 382 21.17 -15.39 -8.61
C TRP A 382 22.37 -14.95 -7.79
N SER A 383 23.47 -15.71 -7.83
CA SER A 383 24.74 -15.36 -7.20
C SER A 383 25.32 -14.09 -7.82
N ALA A 384 25.36 -14.02 -9.15
CA ALA A 384 25.87 -12.87 -9.87
C ALA A 384 25.04 -11.61 -9.61
N LEU A 385 23.71 -11.72 -9.67
CA LEU A 385 22.79 -10.60 -9.39
C LEU A 385 22.96 -10.08 -7.96
N THR A 386 23.07 -10.99 -6.99
CA THR A 386 23.26 -10.61 -5.59
C THR A 386 24.62 -9.96 -5.39
N ALA A 387 25.71 -10.55 -5.89
CA ALA A 387 27.04 -9.99 -5.75
C ALA A 387 27.11 -8.57 -6.36
N ALA A 388 26.55 -8.37 -7.55
CA ALA A 388 26.44 -7.04 -8.17
C ALA A 388 25.65 -6.05 -7.29
N TRP A 389 24.51 -6.48 -6.76
CA TRP A 389 23.68 -5.65 -5.87
C TRP A 389 24.42 -5.21 -4.60
N LEU A 390 25.11 -6.15 -3.95
CA LEU A 390 25.88 -5.88 -2.74
C LEU A 390 27.08 -4.98 -3.02
N MET A 391 27.78 -5.21 -4.13
CA MET A 391 28.92 -4.38 -4.53
C MET A 391 28.53 -2.92 -4.74
N VAL A 392 27.46 -2.65 -5.49
CA VAL A 392 26.96 -1.28 -5.67
C VAL A 392 26.57 -0.64 -4.32
N SER A 393 25.96 -1.43 -3.42
CA SER A 393 25.57 -0.95 -2.09
C SER A 393 26.76 -0.59 -1.21
N LEU A 394 27.80 -1.42 -1.19
CA LEU A 394 29.02 -1.17 -0.43
C LEU A 394 29.81 0.01 -1.00
N VAL A 395 29.89 0.16 -2.32
CA VAL A 395 30.52 1.31 -2.98
C VAL A 395 29.79 2.60 -2.59
N TRP A 396 28.46 2.62 -2.70
CA TRP A 396 27.68 3.80 -2.31
C TRP A 396 27.87 4.16 -0.84
N LEU A 397 27.78 3.19 0.07
CA LEU A 397 27.99 3.42 1.51
C LEU A 397 29.37 4.01 1.82
N ARG A 398 30.42 3.61 1.08
CA ARG A 398 31.76 4.20 1.23
C ARG A 398 31.81 5.65 0.73
N VAL A 399 31.18 5.94 -0.42
CA VAL A 399 31.14 7.29 -1.00
C VAL A 399 30.29 8.25 -0.14
N ALA A 400 29.12 7.80 0.32
CA ALA A 400 28.21 8.58 1.16
C ALA A 400 28.86 9.00 2.48
N ARG A 401 29.61 8.09 3.12
CA ARG A 401 30.36 8.37 4.36
C ARG A 401 31.45 9.43 4.19
N GLY A 402 32.03 9.55 2.99
CA GLY A 402 33.04 10.58 2.69
C GLY A 402 32.47 11.99 2.53
N ALA A 403 31.17 12.13 2.27
CA ALA A 403 30.52 13.41 1.96
C ALA A 403 29.76 14.06 3.15
N ALA A 404 29.57 13.33 4.25
CA ALA A 404 28.68 13.75 5.34
C ALA A 404 29.42 14.44 6.51
N GLY A 405 29.59 15.77 6.43
CA GLY A 405 29.73 16.62 7.61
C GLY A 405 28.39 16.73 8.33
N ARG A 406 28.23 16.08 9.50
CA ARG A 406 26.94 15.80 10.13
C ARG A 406 26.43 16.96 10.99
N ALA A 407 25.21 17.43 10.72
CA ALA A 407 24.32 17.96 11.75
C ALA A 407 22.96 17.23 11.62
N PRO A 408 22.50 16.50 12.66
CA PRO A 408 21.18 15.87 12.62
C PRO A 408 20.08 16.95 12.66
N GLN A 409 19.00 16.76 11.90
CA GLN A 409 17.78 17.53 12.12
C GLN A 409 17.19 17.14 13.48
N SER A 410 16.93 18.13 14.32
CA SER A 410 15.99 18.00 15.43
C SER A 410 14.60 17.72 14.85
N ASN A 411 13.90 16.75 15.44
CA ASN A 411 12.55 16.37 15.06
C ASN A 411 11.64 17.60 15.23
N PRO A 412 10.99 18.16 14.17
CA PRO A 412 10.13 19.33 14.33
C PRO A 412 8.77 18.99 14.97
N PHE A 413 8.47 17.71 15.16
CA PHE A 413 7.24 17.24 15.79
C PHE A 413 7.58 16.36 17.00
N PRO A 414 7.23 16.77 18.24
CA PRO A 414 7.25 15.88 19.39
C PRO A 414 6.21 14.77 19.17
N GLY A 415 6.59 13.53 19.51
CA GLY A 415 5.76 12.34 19.37
C GLY A 415 4.59 12.26 20.33
#